data_AF-A0A959Y3A0-F1
#
_entry.id   AF-A0A959Y3A0-F1
#
_cell.length_a   1.000
_cell.length_b   1.000
_cell.length_c   1.000
_cell.angle_alpha   90.00
_cell.angle_beta   90.00
_cell.angle_gamma   90.00
#
_symmetry.space_group_name_H-M   'P 1'
#
loop_
_entity.id
_entity.type
_entity.pdbx_description
1 polymer ?
#
loop_
_entity_poly.entity_id
_entity_poly.type
_entity_poly.pdbx_seq_one_letter_code
_entity_poly.pdbx_strand_id
1 'polypeptide(L)' 'IESYGCQMNFSDSEIVASILAEEGYATTDRPEEADLVLLNTCSIRDKAEQTVLNRIDGLKHL' A
#
# COMPACT_ATOMS: atom_id res chain seq x y z
N ILE A 1 2.97 2.48 3.01
CA ILE A 1 2.59 1.99 1.65
C ILE A 1 2.91 0.52 1.60
N GLU A 2 1.95 -0.32 1.21
CA GLU A 2 2.17 -1.75 1.01
C GLU A 2 1.94 -2.09 -0.46
N SER A 3 2.83 -2.89 -1.04
CA SER A 3 2.84 -3.15 -2.48
C SER A 3 2.81 -4.64 -2.75
N TYR A 4 1.85 -5.08 -3.56
CA TYR A 4 1.58 -6.47 -3.89
C TYR A 4 1.56 -6.65 -5.41
N GLY A 5 2.18 -7.72 -5.92
CA GLY A 5 2.15 -8.01 -7.36
C GLY A 5 3.53 -8.20 -7.97
N CYS A 6 3.93 -7.31 -8.87
CA CYS A 6 5.16 -7.43 -9.66
C CYS A 6 6.11 -6.25 -9.46
N GLN A 7 7.30 -6.32 -10.06
CA GLN A 7 8.33 -5.28 -9.93
C GLN A 7 7.82 -3.88 -10.32
N MET A 8 6.87 -3.78 -11.26
CA MET A 8 6.27 -2.48 -11.61
C MET A 8 5.52 -1.86 -10.43
N ASN A 9 4.74 -2.64 -9.66
CA ASN A 9 4.05 -2.11 -8.47
C ASN A 9 5.03 -1.56 -7.43
N PHE A 10 6.18 -2.22 -7.23
CA PHE A 10 7.21 -1.74 -6.33
C PHE A 10 7.87 -0.45 -6.85
N SER A 11 8.15 -0.38 -8.15
CA SER A 11 8.66 0.85 -8.77
C SER A 11 7.67 2.02 -8.65
N ASP A 12 6.39 1.75 -8.89
CA ASP A 12 5.33 2.77 -8.77
C ASP A 12 5.19 3.25 -7.31
N SER A 13 5.43 2.37 -6.33
CA SER A 13 5.39 2.73 -4.91
C SER A 13 6.44 3.75 -4.51
N GLU A 14 7.62 3.76 -5.14
CA GLU A 14 8.64 4.79 -4.89
C GLU A 14 8.17 6.16 -5.39
N ILE A 15 7.56 6.21 -6.58
CA ILE A 15 7.00 7.45 -7.15
C ILE A 15 5.89 7.98 -6.25
N VAL A 16 4.95 7.12 -5.85
CA VAL A 16 3.85 7.49 -4.95
C VAL A 16 4.37 7.94 -3.59
N ALA A 17 5.41 7.30 -3.06
CA ALA A 17 6.03 7.74 -1.80
C ALA A 17 6.62 9.15 -1.90
N SER A 18 7.28 9.49 -3.02
CA SER A 18 7.80 10.83 -3.26
C SER A 18 6.69 11.88 -3.29
N ILE A 19 5.60 11.60 -4.00
CA ILE A 19 4.44 12.51 -4.09
C ILE A 19 3.82 12.72 -2.70
N LEU A 20 3.61 11.64 -1.93
CA LEU A 20 3.06 11.75 -0.58
C LEU A 20 4.00 12.53 0.36
N ALA A 21 5.31 12.37 0.22
CA ALA A 21 6.28 13.16 0.97
C ALA A 21 6.23 14.65 0.64
N GLU A 22 6.04 15.01 -0.64
CA GLU A 22 5.85 16.40 -1.08
C GLU A 22 4.56 17.01 -0.49
N GLU A 23 3.52 16.20 -0.31
CA GLU A 23 2.27 16.59 0.37
C GLU A 23 2.37 16.57 1.91
N GLY A 24 3.56 16.31 2.47
CA GLY A 24 3.83 16.40 3.91
C GLY A 24 3.59 15.11 4.70
N TYR A 25 3.33 13.98 4.05
CA TYR A 25 3.23 12.69 4.72
C TYR A 25 4.61 12.11 5.03
N ALA A 26 4.71 11.38 6.14
CA ALA A 26 5.86 10.55 6.48
C ALA A 26 5.46 9.07 6.47
N THR A 27 6.45 8.19 6.26
CA THR A 27 6.22 6.74 6.36
C THR A 27 6.31 6.29 7.81
N THR A 28 5.45 5.35 8.18
CA THR A 28 5.50 4.61 9.45
C THR A 28 5.41 3.11 9.17
N ASP A 29 6.00 2.29 10.03
CA ASP A 29 5.88 0.83 10.04
C ASP A 29 4.72 0.34 10.93
N ARG A 30 4.05 1.25 11.62
CA ARG A 30 2.93 0.99 12.53
C ARG A 30 1.60 1.43 11.89
N PRO A 31 0.74 0.49 11.44
CA PRO A 31 -0.55 0.83 10.83
C PRO A 31 -1.45 1.70 11.72
N GLU A 32 -1.40 1.52 13.03
CA GLU A 32 -2.19 2.28 14.00
C GLU A 32 -1.75 3.75 14.17
N GLU A 33 -0.57 4.10 13.69
CA GLU A 33 -0.07 5.49 13.68
C GLU A 33 -0.30 6.17 12.32
N ALA A 34 -0.80 5.44 11.32
CA ALA A 34 -0.92 5.94 9.97
C ALA A 34 -2.25 6.70 9.77
N ASP A 35 -2.15 7.96 9.36
CA ASP A 35 -3.32 8.73 8.89
C ASP A 35 -3.81 8.27 7.51
N LEU A 36 -2.93 7.62 6.74
CA LEU A 36 -3.21 7.10 5.41
C LEU A 36 -2.50 5.75 5.18
N VAL A 37 -3.28 4.74 4.79
CA VAL A 37 -2.75 3.45 4.33
C VAL A 37 -3.01 3.30 2.83
N LEU A 38 -1.94 3.17 2.05
CA LEU A 38 -2.00 2.92 0.60
C LEU A 38 -1.59 1.48 0.30
N LEU A 39 -2.53 0.71 -0.25
CA LEU A 39 -2.31 -0.65 -0.75
C LEU A 39 -2.24 -0.62 -2.28
N ASN A 40 -1.05 -0.82 -2.84
CA ASN A 40 -0.84 -0.89 -4.28
C ASN A 40 -0.88 -2.36 -4.74
N THR A 41 -1.69 -2.67 -5.75
CA THR A 41 -1.77 -4.02 -6.32
C THR A 41 -1.96 -3.99 -7.83
N CYS A 42 -1.61 -5.09 -8.48
CA CYS A 42 -2.03 -5.33 -9.85
C CYS A 42 -3.41 -5.99 -9.91
N SER A 43 -4.17 -5.67 -10.96
CA SER A 43 -5.52 -6.18 -11.21
C SER A 43 -5.55 -7.46 -12.05
N ILE A 44 -4.39 -7.93 -12.50
CA ILE A 44 -4.27 -9.07 -13.43
C ILE A 44 -3.69 -10.33 -12.78
N ARG A 45 -3.40 -10.28 -11.47
CA ARG A 45 -2.89 -11.43 -10.71
C ARG A 45 -3.82 -11.70 -9.54
N ASP A 46 -4.65 -12.72 -9.66
CA ASP A 46 -5.66 -13.11 -8.66
C ASP A 46 -5.08 -13.23 -7.24
N LYS A 47 -3.87 -13.82 -7.10
CA LYS A 47 -3.23 -13.95 -5.78
C LYS A 47 -2.92 -12.59 -5.14
N ALA A 48 -2.49 -11.60 -5.92
CA ALA A 48 -2.17 -10.27 -5.39
C ALA A 48 -3.45 -9.57 -4.93
N GLU A 49 -4.51 -9.65 -5.74
CA GLU A 49 -5.84 -9.13 -5.38
C GLU A 49 -6.38 -9.78 -4.11
N GLN A 50 -6.41 -11.12 -4.02
CA GLN A 50 -6.86 -11.84 -2.83
C GLN A 50 -6.06 -11.46 -1.58
N THR A 51 -4.74 -11.24 -1.72
CA THR A 51 -3.89 -10.80 -0.61
C THR A 51 -4.28 -9.40 -0.13
N VAL A 52 -4.53 -8.46 -1.05
CA VAL A 52 -4.99 -7.11 -0.69
C VAL A 52 -6.36 -7.13 -0.06
N LEU A 53 -7.31 -7.93 -0.57
CA LEU A 53 -8.64 -8.04 0.02
C LEU A 53 -8.59 -8.53 1.48
N ASN A 54 -7.79 -9.56 1.76
CA ASN A 54 -7.58 -10.04 3.13
C ASN A 54 -6.89 -8.98 4.01
N ARG A 55 -5.93 -8.22 3.44
CA ARG A 55 -5.25 -7.14 4.16
C ARG A 55 -6.22 -6.02 4.54
N ILE A 56 -7.10 -5.60 3.62
CA ILE A 56 -8.14 -4.60 3.86
C ILE A 56 -9.04 -5.05 5.01
N ASP A 57 -9.44 -6.32 5.05
CA ASP A 57 -10.27 -6.84 6.15
C ASP A 57 -9.57 -6.73 7.51
N GLY A 58 -8.29 -7.10 7.57
CA GLY A 58 -7.48 -6.93 8.78
C GLY A 58 -7.32 -5.48 9.24
N LEU A 59 -7.27 -4.52 8.30
CA LEU A 59 -7.15 -3.09 8.61
C LEU A 59 -8.46 -2.49 9.14
N LYS A 60 -9.64 -3.05 8.82
CA LYS A 60 -10.94 -2.59 9.36
C LYS A 60 -11.06 -2.77 10.88
N HIS A 61 -10.17 -3.56 11.47
CA HIS A 61 -10.16 -3.90 12.89
C HIS A 61 -9.08 -3.15 13.68
N LEU A 62 -8.38 -2.20 13.04
CA LEU A 62 -7.51 -1.21 13.71
C LEU A 62 -8.37 -0.09 14.32
#